data_AF-A0A5Y8UXE6-F1
#
_entry.id   AF-A0A5Y8UXE6-F1
#
_cell.length_a   1.000
_cell.length_b   1.000
_cell.length_c   1.000
_cell.angle_alpha   90.00
_cell.angle_beta   90.00
_cell.angle_gamma   90.00
#
_symmetry.space_group_name_H-M   'P 1'
#
loop_
_entity.id
_entity.type
_entity.pdbx_description
1 polymer ?
#
loop_
_entity_poly.entity_id
_entity_poly.type
_entity_poly.pdbx_seq_one_letter_code
_entity_poly.pdbx_strand_id
1 'polypeptide(L)'
;MQTHHIATDKNKRFTKEFRKITKKYNMELDEDWNKVKMPHRGRHPNEYHEYILEKMSKIDKITRGDKNKFLKEFEKLKEEVKNNPAILHKDYYKERK
;
A
#
# COMPACT_ATOMS: atom_id res chain seq x y z
N MET A 1 -1.15 -1.47 -19.26
CA MET A 1 -1.25 -1.44 -17.78
C MET A 1 0.02 -2.04 -17.20
N GLN A 2 0.49 -1.56 -16.04
CA GLN A 2 1.61 -2.19 -15.33
C GLN A 2 1.12 -2.78 -14.01
N THR A 3 1.77 -3.85 -13.55
CA THR A 3 1.56 -4.40 -12.21
C THR A 3 2.37 -3.58 -11.22
N HIS A 4 1.67 -2.98 -10.25
CA HIS A 4 2.24 -2.16 -9.18
C HIS A 4 2.11 -2.86 -7.84
N HIS A 5 3.13 -2.68 -6.99
CA HIS A 5 3.01 -2.98 -5.56
C HIS A 5 2.35 -1.78 -4.87
N ILE A 6 1.29 -2.02 -4.10
CA ILE A 6 0.66 -0.99 -3.28
C ILE A 6 1.63 -0.57 -2.17
N ALA A 7 2.12 -1.56 -1.41
CA ALA A 7 3.20 -1.39 -0.44
C ALA A 7 4.53 -1.79 -1.09
N THR A 8 5.40 -0.82 -1.39
CA THR A 8 6.62 -1.12 -2.15
C THR A 8 7.63 -1.99 -1.39
N ASP A 9 8.21 -2.94 -2.10
CA ASP A 9 9.34 -3.80 -1.71
C ASP A 9 10.71 -3.18 -2.02
N LYS A 10 10.76 -2.00 -2.65
CA LYS A 10 11.98 -1.39 -3.25
C LYS A 10 12.41 -0.07 -2.60
N ASN A 11 11.71 0.42 -1.57
CA ASN A 11 12.02 1.70 -0.93
C ASN A 11 12.73 1.49 0.41
N LYS A 12 13.99 1.94 0.53
CA LYS A 12 14.81 1.74 1.75
C LYS A 12 14.14 2.19 3.06
N ARG A 13 13.34 3.26 3.03
CA ARG A 13 12.61 3.78 4.20
C ARG A 13 11.34 2.97 4.45
N PHE A 14 10.44 2.91 3.47
CA PHE A 14 9.09 2.39 3.69
C PHE A 14 9.00 0.86 3.67
N THR A 15 9.83 0.18 2.89
CA THR A 15 9.83 -1.30 2.84
C THR A 15 10.09 -1.92 4.22
N LYS A 16 10.94 -1.30 5.04
CA LYS A 16 11.17 -1.77 6.42
C LYS A 16 9.91 -1.66 7.28
N GLU A 17 9.19 -0.54 7.17
CA GLU A 17 7.97 -0.32 7.95
C GLU A 17 6.82 -1.23 7.50
N PHE A 18 6.63 -1.42 6.20
CA PHE A 18 5.64 -2.37 5.67
C PHE A 18 5.93 -3.79 6.16
N ARG A 19 7.20 -4.23 6.12
CA ARG A 19 7.60 -5.57 6.61
C ARG A 19 7.35 -5.77 8.09
N LYS A 20 7.43 -4.73 8.94
CA LYS A 20 7.07 -4.85 10.37
C LYS A 20 5.61 -5.24 10.55
N ILE A 21 4.73 -4.76 9.68
CA ILE A 21 3.30 -5.11 9.68
C ILE A 21 3.11 -6.51 9.10
N THR A 22 3.58 -6.76 7.87
CA THR A 22 3.27 -8.02 7.15
C THR A 22 3.86 -9.26 7.83
N LYS A 23 4.98 -9.13 8.55
CA LYS A 23 5.55 -10.24 9.35
C LYS A 23 4.57 -10.79 10.38
N LYS A 24 3.69 -9.96 10.96
CA LYS A 24 2.67 -10.42 11.93
C LYS A 24 1.65 -11.38 11.30
N TYR A 25 1.54 -11.36 9.98
CA TYR A 25 0.60 -12.15 9.18
C TYR A 25 1.30 -13.26 8.38
N ASN A 26 2.62 -13.43 8.55
CA ASN A 26 3.44 -14.33 7.75
C ASN A 26 3.23 -14.11 6.24
N MET A 27 3.48 -12.87 5.80
CA MET A 27 3.31 -12.41 4.42
C MET A 27 4.51 -11.61 3.95
N GLU A 28 4.91 -11.84 2.71
CA GLU A 28 5.94 -11.10 2.01
C GLU A 28 5.34 -10.02 1.08
N LEU A 29 6.12 -8.97 0.79
CA LEU A 29 5.64 -7.80 0.02
C LEU A 29 5.61 -8.04 -1.50
N ASP A 30 6.30 -9.06 -1.99
CA ASP A 30 6.34 -9.44 -3.41
C ASP A 30 5.26 -10.47 -3.77
N GLU A 31 4.40 -10.85 -2.83
CA GLU A 31 3.26 -11.74 -3.06
C GLU A 31 2.11 -11.03 -3.79
N ASP A 32 1.21 -11.81 -4.38
CA ASP A 32 0.16 -11.31 -5.26
C ASP A 32 -0.93 -10.48 -4.57
N TRP A 33 -1.12 -10.67 -3.25
CA TRP A 33 -2.08 -9.87 -2.48
C TRP A 33 -1.79 -8.37 -2.56
N ASN A 34 -0.50 -8.00 -2.68
CA ASN A 34 -0.02 -6.62 -2.70
C ASN A 34 0.08 -6.03 -4.12
N LYS A 35 -0.27 -6.81 -5.15
CA LYS A 35 -0.12 -6.41 -6.55
C LYS A 35 -1.45 -5.98 -7.16
N VAL A 36 -1.37 -4.99 -8.04
CA VAL A 36 -2.53 -4.46 -8.76
C VAL A 36 -2.15 -3.94 -10.15
N LYS A 37 -3.00 -4.14 -11.15
CA LYS A 37 -2.83 -3.54 -12.48
C LYS A 37 -3.44 -2.13 -12.50
N MET A 38 -2.66 -1.12 -12.84
CA MET A 38 -3.13 0.27 -12.95
C MET A 38 -2.44 1.04 -14.09
N PRO A 39 -3.08 2.09 -14.64
CA PRO A 39 -2.52 2.91 -15.73
C PRO A 39 -1.54 3.97 -15.20
N HIS A 40 -0.62 3.60 -14.32
CA HIS A 40 0.44 4.47 -13.80
C HIS A 40 1.82 3.96 -14.22
N ARG A 41 2.78 4.87 -14.39
CA ARG A 41 4.17 4.55 -14.72
C ARG A 41 5.10 5.38 -13.83
N GLY A 42 6.16 4.73 -13.34
CA GLY A 42 7.18 5.39 -12.54
C GLY A 42 7.02 5.12 -11.04
N ARG A 43 7.81 5.85 -10.25
CA ARG A 43 7.83 5.74 -8.79
C ARG A 43 6.74 6.61 -8.19
N HIS A 44 6.06 6.08 -7.18
CA HIS A 44 5.15 6.88 -6.37
C HIS A 44 5.92 7.89 -5.50
N PRO A 45 5.30 9.04 -5.17
CA PRO A 45 5.88 10.00 -4.24
C PRO A 45 5.96 9.43 -2.82
N ASN A 46 6.75 10.04 -1.94
CA ASN A 46 6.87 9.60 -0.54
C ASN A 46 5.53 9.70 0.20
N GLU A 47 4.74 10.72 -0.13
CA GLU A 47 3.41 10.99 0.42
C GLU A 47 2.44 9.83 0.14
N TYR A 48 2.56 9.18 -1.01
CA TYR A 48 1.81 7.95 -1.30
C TYR A 48 2.22 6.82 -0.36
N HIS A 49 3.52 6.62 -0.15
CA HIS A 49 4.00 5.58 0.77
C HIS A 49 3.61 5.86 2.22
N GLU A 50 3.60 7.12 2.64
CA GLU A 50 3.12 7.54 3.97
C GLU A 50 1.62 7.23 4.12
N TYR A 51 0.80 7.55 3.12
CA TYR A 51 -0.62 7.20 3.08
C TYR A 51 -0.86 5.68 3.14
N ILE A 52 -0.13 4.87 2.36
CA ILE A 52 -0.25 3.41 2.41
C ILE A 52 0.17 2.87 3.79
N LEU A 53 1.23 3.40 4.39
CA LEU A 53 1.69 2.98 5.72
C LEU A 53 0.65 3.29 6.80
N GLU A 54 0.02 4.47 6.73
CA GLU A 54 -1.06 4.86 7.62
C GLU A 54 -2.25 3.89 7.50
N LYS A 55 -2.68 3.58 6.28
CA LYS A 55 -3.79 2.66 6.01
C LYS A 55 -3.47 1.24 6.49
N MET A 56 -2.28 0.72 6.18
CA MET A 56 -1.83 -0.59 6.67
C MET A 56 -1.79 -0.64 8.20
N SER A 57 -1.34 0.43 8.85
CA SER A 57 -1.30 0.51 10.33
C SER A 57 -2.69 0.49 10.94
N LYS A 58 -3.66 1.16 10.31
CA LYS A 58 -5.08 1.12 10.72
C LYS A 58 -5.66 -0.28 10.56
N ILE A 59 -5.42 -0.94 9.43
CA ILE A 59 -5.85 -2.32 9.18
C ILE A 59 -5.24 -3.23 10.26
N ASP A 60 -3.92 -3.15 10.47
CA ASP A 60 -3.20 -3.97 11.45
C ASP A 60 -3.79 -3.87 12.86
N LYS A 61 -4.15 -2.66 13.29
CA LYS A 61 -4.79 -2.42 14.60
C LYS A 61 -6.14 -3.12 14.75
N ILE A 62 -6.90 -3.23 13.67
CA ILE A 62 -8.24 -3.85 13.65
C ILE A 62 -8.11 -5.37 13.53
N THR A 63 -7.18 -5.86 12.71
CA THR A 63 -7.07 -7.28 12.36
C THR A 63 -6.20 -8.07 13.33
N ARG A 64 -5.28 -7.41 14.05
CA ARG A 64 -4.53 -7.98 15.19
C ARG A 64 -3.86 -9.32 14.89
N GLY A 65 -3.23 -9.45 13.72
CA GLY A 65 -2.55 -10.69 13.28
C GLY A 65 -3.42 -11.69 12.53
N ASP A 66 -4.74 -11.46 12.41
CA ASP A 66 -5.63 -12.28 11.58
C ASP A 66 -5.39 -12.02 10.08
N LYS A 67 -4.68 -12.94 9.41
CA LYS A 67 -4.31 -12.85 7.99
C LYS A 67 -5.51 -12.69 7.07
N ASN A 68 -6.59 -13.43 7.30
CA ASN A 68 -7.75 -13.41 6.42
C ASN A 68 -8.49 -12.07 6.54
N LYS A 69 -8.61 -11.51 7.75
CA LYS A 69 -9.17 -10.17 7.92
C LYS A 69 -8.27 -9.09 7.33
N PHE A 70 -6.95 -9.21 7.49
CA PHE A 70 -6.00 -8.26 6.90
C PHE A 70 -6.15 -8.22 5.38
N LEU A 71 -6.13 -9.38 4.72
CA LEU A 71 -6.32 -9.48 3.27
C LEU A 71 -7.66 -8.88 2.82
N LYS A 72 -8.74 -9.13 3.56
CA LYS A 72 -10.07 -8.57 3.25
C LYS A 72 -10.10 -7.05 3.32
N GLU A 73 -9.51 -6.45 4.35
CA GLU A 73 -9.43 -4.99 4.47
C GLU A 73 -8.42 -4.37 3.49
N PHE A 74 -7.32 -5.06 3.21
CA PHE A 74 -6.33 -4.62 2.24
C PHE A 74 -6.89 -4.63 0.81
N GLU A 75 -7.76 -5.57 0.46
CA GLU A 75 -8.47 -5.55 -0.83
C GLU A 75 -9.28 -4.26 -1.01
N LYS A 76 -9.97 -3.80 0.05
CA LYS A 76 -10.69 -2.52 0.01
C LYS A 76 -9.74 -1.34 -0.22
N LEU A 77 -8.56 -1.37 0.40
CA LEU A 77 -7.52 -0.36 0.15
C LEU A 77 -7.05 -0.39 -1.31
N LYS A 78 -6.89 -1.57 -1.92
CA LYS A 78 -6.55 -1.67 -3.35
C LYS A 78 -7.61 -1.03 -4.23
N GLU A 79 -8.89 -1.26 -3.93
CA GLU A 79 -9.98 -0.62 -4.66
C GLU A 79 -10.01 0.90 -4.43
N GLU A 80 -9.75 1.39 -3.21
CA GLU A 80 -9.61 2.83 -2.92
C GLU A 80 -8.51 3.47 -3.79
N VAL A 81 -7.35 2.82 -3.87
CA VAL A 81 -6.21 3.29 -4.70
C VAL A 81 -6.55 3.25 -6.19
N LYS A 82 -7.20 2.19 -6.68
CA LYS A 82 -7.62 2.06 -8.09
C LYS A 82 -8.62 3.14 -8.48
N ASN A 83 -9.59 3.43 -7.60
CA ASN A 83 -10.65 4.40 -7.83
C ASN A 83 -10.18 5.84 -7.67
N ASN A 84 -8.99 6.06 -7.09
CA ASN A 84 -8.39 7.38 -6.94
C ASN A 84 -6.97 7.44 -7.53
N PRO A 85 -6.82 7.37 -8.86
CA PRO A 85 -5.50 7.34 -9.50
C PRO A 85 -4.68 8.62 -9.25
N ALA A 86 -5.31 9.74 -8.88
CA ALA A 86 -4.62 10.99 -8.60
C ALA A 86 -3.63 10.86 -7.43
N ILE A 87 -3.91 10.01 -6.42
CA ILE A 87 -3.02 9.79 -5.27
C ILE A 87 -1.65 9.19 -5.65
N LEU A 88 -1.54 8.64 -6.86
CA LEU A 88 -0.29 8.08 -7.36
C LEU A 88 0.68 9.18 -7.82
N HIS A 89 0.20 10.41 -7.98
CA HIS A 89 0.93 11.54 -8.52
C HIS A 89 1.26 12.55 -7.43
N LYS A 90 2.45 13.17 -7.53
CA LYS A 90 2.91 14.16 -6.55
C LYS A 90 1.99 15.39 -6.46
N ASP A 91 1.36 15.78 -7.55
CA ASP A 91 0.56 17.01 -7.62
C ASP A 91 -0.69 16.94 -6.72
N TYR A 92 -1.28 15.75 -6.57
CA TYR A 92 -2.39 15.52 -5.63
C TYR A 92 -2.08 15.95 -4.19
N TYR A 93 -0.82 15.83 -3.78
CA TYR A 93 -0.38 16.19 -2.42
C TYR A 93 0.10 17.63 -2.29
N LYS A 94 0.40 18.31 -3.40
CA LYS A 94 0.81 19.72 -3.37
C LYS A 94 -0.36 20.65 -3.05
N GLU A 95 -1.55 20.34 -3.54
CA GLU A 95 -2.77 21.15 -3.38
C GLU A 95 -3.42 21.04 -1.99
N ARG A 96 -2.80 20.29 -1.06
CA ARG A 96 -3.36 19.95 0.25
C ARG A 96 -2.47 20.34 1.43
N LYS A 97 -1.43 21.14 1.16
CA LYS A 97 -0.62 21.82 2.16
C LYS A 97 -1.02 23.29 2.22
#